data_AF-A0A3B8WHS0-F1
#
_entry.id   AF-A0A3B8WHS0-F1
#
_cell.length_a   1.000
_cell.length_b   1.000
_cell.length_c   1.000
_cell.angle_alpha   90.00
_cell.angle_beta   90.00
_cell.angle_gamma   90.00
#
_symmetry.space_group_name_H-M   'P 1'
#
loop_
_entity.id
_entity.type
_entity.pdbx_description
1 polymer ?
#
loop_
_entity_poly.entity_id
_entity_poly.type
_entity_poly.pdbx_seq_one_letter_code
_entity_poly.pdbx_strand_id
1 'polypeptide(L)' 'HAIMGPNGSGKSTLSQVLAGNDAFEVTEGEVTLNGDNLLDLETEERAREGI' A
#
# COMPACT_ATOMS: atom_id res chain seq x y z
N HIS A 1 -6.67 5.45 -11.12
CA HIS A 1 -7.97 4.84 -10.76
C HIS A 1 -8.52 5.52 -9.52
N ALA A 2 -9.83 5.68 -9.40
CA ALA A 2 -10.44 6.26 -8.20
C ALA A 2 -10.94 5.14 -7.27
N ILE A 3 -10.61 5.23 -5.99
CA ILE A 3 -11.14 4.37 -4.93
C ILE A 3 -12.06 5.23 -4.06
N MET A 4 -13.35 4.87 -3.99
CA MET A 4 -14.40 5.65 -3.31
C MET A 4 -15.16 4.77 -2.32
N GLY A 5 -15.76 5.39 -1.29
CA GLY A 5 -16.48 4.69 -0.22
C GLY A 5 -16.72 5.58 1.02
N PRO A 6 -17.57 5.17 1.95
CA PRO A 6 -17.93 5.97 3.13
C PRO A 6 -16.74 6.21 4.08
N ASN A 7 -16.82 7.22 4.94
CA ASN A 7 -15.79 7.47 5.95
C ASN A 7 -15.62 6.25 6.87
N GLY A 8 -14.38 5.94 7.23
CA GLY A 8 -14.05 4.75 8.02
C GLY A 8 -13.93 3.45 7.23
N SER A 9 -14.23 3.42 5.91
CA SER A 9 -14.12 2.21 5.09
C SER A 9 -12.69 1.77 4.74
N GLY A 10 -11.67 2.31 5.40
CA GLY A 10 -10.26 1.92 5.19
C GLY A 10 -9.55 2.52 3.98
N LYS A 11 -10.16 3.41 3.19
CA LYS A 11 -9.51 4.01 1.99
C LYS A 11 -8.18 4.70 2.30
N SER A 12 -8.17 5.57 3.30
CA SER A 12 -6.95 6.27 3.72
C SER A 12 -5.92 5.32 4.34
N THR A 13 -6.40 4.28 5.04
CA THR A 13 -5.55 3.20 5.56
C THR A 13 -4.87 2.47 4.40
N LEU A 14 -5.61 2.07 3.37
CA LEU A 14 -5.06 1.42 2.17
C LEU A 14 -4.00 2.30 1.51
N SER A 15 -4.25 3.59 1.30
CA SER A 15 -3.25 4.51 0.73
C SER A 15 -1.98 4.61 1.57
N GLN A 16 -2.11 4.62 2.91
CA GLN A 16 -0.95 4.71 3.81
C GLN A 16 -0.15 3.39 3.85
N VAL A 17 -0.83 2.25 3.79
CA VAL A 17 -0.17 0.93 3.68
C VAL A 17 0.61 0.82 2.38
N LEU A 18 0.01 1.22 1.24
CA LEU A 18 0.69 1.21 -0.05
C LEU A 18 1.92 2.14 -0.07
N ALA A 19 1.83 3.30 0.58
CA ALA A 19 2.93 4.23 0.75
C ALA A 19 4.01 3.79 1.76
N GLY A 20 3.87 2.61 2.39
CA GLY A 20 4.86 2.10 3.35
C GLY A 20 4.92 2.87 4.66
N ASN A 21 3.78 3.30 5.19
CA ASN A 21 3.72 3.95 6.50
C ASN A 21 3.90 2.94 7.64
N ASP A 22 5.00 3.06 8.39
CA ASP A 22 5.37 2.21 9.53
C ASP A 22 4.33 2.16 10.67
N ALA A 23 3.37 3.08 10.69
CA ALA A 23 2.25 3.04 11.63
C ALA A 23 1.28 1.87 11.38
N PHE A 24 1.41 1.15 10.25
CA PHE A 24 0.55 0.04 9.89
C PHE A 24 1.37 -1.23 9.66
N GLU A 25 0.93 -2.32 10.27
CA GLU A 25 1.42 -3.67 10.03
C GLU A 25 0.44 -4.40 9.11
N VAL A 26 0.92 -4.97 8.01
CA VAL A 26 0.11 -5.85 7.16
C VAL A 26 0.18 -7.25 7.75
N THR A 27 -0.92 -7.71 8.34
CA THR A 27 -0.94 -9.01 9.01
C THR A 27 -1.00 -10.18 8.02
N GLU A 28 -1.69 -10.00 6.89
CA GLU A 28 -1.91 -11.02 5.86
C GLU A 28 -2.14 -10.37 4.48
N GLY A 29 -1.90 -11.14 3.42
CA GLY A 29 -2.13 -10.73 2.03
C GLY A 29 -0.86 -10.26 1.30
N GLU A 30 -1.02 -9.85 0.05
CA GLU A 30 0.06 -9.39 -0.82
C GLU A 30 -0.38 -8.20 -1.66
N VAL A 31 0.59 -7.38 -2.09
CA VAL A 31 0.35 -6.26 -3.00
C VAL A 31 1.37 -6.34 -4.12
N THR A 32 0.95 -6.77 -5.31
CA THR A 32 1.85 -6.91 -6.46
C THR A 32 1.78 -5.71 -7.40
N LEU A 33 2.94 -5.22 -7.83
CA LEU A 33 3.08 -4.26 -8.92
C LEU A 33 4.19 -4.75 -9.86
N ASN A 34 3.90 -4.81 -11.17
CA ASN A 34 4.85 -5.29 -12.19
C ASN A 34 5.44 -6.70 -11.97
N GLY A 35 4.83 -7.51 -11.10
CA GLY A 35 5.29 -8.87 -10.76
C GLY A 35 6.00 -8.96 -9.42
N ASP A 36 6.32 -7.83 -8.78
CA ASP A 36 6.99 -7.77 -7.49
C ASP A 36 6.00 -7.48 -6.36
N ASN A 37 6.18 -8.15 -5.22
CA ASN A 37 5.39 -7.88 -4.02
C ASN A 37 5.95 -6.64 -3.30
N LEU A 38 5.18 -5.56 -3.33
CA LEU A 38 5.54 -4.28 -2.72
C LEU A 38 5.68 -4.36 -1.21
N LEU A 39 5.00 -5.29 -0.55
CA LEU A 39 5.08 -5.43 0.91
C LEU A 39 6.46 -5.89 1.38
N ASP A 40 7.23 -6.54 0.50
CA ASP A 40 8.60 -7.01 0.78
C ASP A 40 9.65 -5.93 0.48
N LEU A 41 9.24 -4.78 -0.07
CA LEU A 41 10.11 -3.67 -0.44
C LEU A 41 10.10 -2.55 0.61
N GLU A 42 11.23 -1.87 0.74
CA GLU A 42 11.34 -0.65 1.54
C GLU A 42 10.56 0.51 0.88
N THR A 43 10.14 1.50 1.67
CA THR A 43 9.33 2.62 1.19
C THR A 43 9.99 3.38 0.02
N GLU A 44 11.31 3.53 0.03
CA GLU A 44 12.04 4.18 -1.07
C GLU A 44 12.01 3.35 -2.36
N GLU A 45 12.05 2.02 -2.25
CA GLU A 45 11.99 1.11 -3.39
C GLU A 45 10.59 1.12 -4.01
N ARG A 46 9.54 1.13 -3.18
CA ARG A 46 8.14 1.27 -3.64
C ARG A 46 7.92 2.53 -4.47
N ALA A 47 8.51 3.66 -4.04
CA ALA A 47 8.39 4.93 -4.77
C ALA A 47 9.08 4.87 -6.14
N ARG A 48 10.18 4.11 -6.29
CA ARG A 48 10.85 3.91 -7.59
C ARG A 48 10.03 3.06 -8.54
N GLU A 49 9.23 2.14 -8.03
CA GLU A 49 8.28 1.33 -8.81
C GLU A 49 7.04 2.12 -9.27
N GLY A 50 6.90 3.39 -8.86
CA GLY A 50 5.88 4.32 -9.36
C GLY A 50 4.61 4.39 -8.53
N ILE A 51 4.71 4.09 -7.24
CA ILE A 51 3.64 4.33 -6.25
C ILE A 51 3.71 5.71 -5.61
#